data_AF-E6QMN2-F1
#
_entry.id   AF-E6QMN2-F1
#
_cell.length_a   1.000
_cell.length_b   1.000
_cell.length_c   1.000
_cell.angle_alpha   90.00
_cell.angle_beta   90.00
_cell.angle_gamma   90.00
#
_symmetry.space_group_name_H-M   'P 1'
#
loop_
_entity.id
_entity.type
_entity.pdbx_description
1 polymer ?
#
loop_
_entity_poly.entity_id
_entity_poly.type
_entity_poly.pdbx_seq_one_letter_code
_entity_poly.pdbx_strand_id
1 'polypeptide(L)'
;MSRTDAGYRMFSAESVRRIHFIKRAQELGFSLKEIKDLLSLRLDAHTTQADIRKQARAKLADVEQKILNLQAIHASLLRMAKDCSGCGSLKDCPILGSLDGKEFS
;
A
#
# COMPACT_ATOMS: atom_id res chain seq x y z
N MET A 1 -12.13 -21.86 31.45
CA MET A 1 -12.41 -20.58 30.76
C MET A 1 -12.25 -19.49 31.81
N SER A 2 -11.06 -18.89 31.90
CA SER A 2 -10.70 -18.00 33.02
C SER A 2 -10.54 -16.59 32.49
N ARG A 3 -11.45 -15.69 32.87
CA ARG A 3 -11.36 -14.24 32.64
C ARG A 3 -10.74 -13.62 33.89
N THR A 4 -9.72 -12.78 33.72
CA THR A 4 -9.11 -12.03 34.81
C THR A 4 -9.96 -10.80 35.14
N ASP A 5 -9.99 -10.46 36.43
CA ASP A 5 -10.81 -9.41 37.06
C ASP A 5 -10.33 -7.97 36.79
N ALA A 6 -9.44 -7.78 35.81
CA ALA A 6 -9.02 -6.47 35.35
C ALA A 6 -9.18 -6.45 33.82
N GLY A 7 -9.81 -5.41 33.28
CA GLY A 7 -10.16 -5.24 31.86
C GLY A 7 -9.01 -5.24 30.84
N TYR A 8 -7.84 -5.76 31.20
CA TYR A 8 -6.73 -6.05 30.29
C TYR A 8 -6.96 -7.40 29.61
N ARG A 9 -7.02 -7.37 28.27
CA ARG A 9 -6.96 -8.60 27.45
C ARG A 9 -5.64 -9.29 27.78
N MET A 10 -5.70 -10.42 28.50
CA MET A 10 -4.60 -11.38 28.53
C MET A 10 -4.39 -11.88 27.11
N PHE A 11 -3.45 -11.26 26.40
CA PHE A 11 -3.06 -11.72 25.07
C PHE A 11 -2.25 -13.01 25.26
N SER A 12 -2.86 -14.13 24.90
CA SER A 12 -2.13 -15.40 24.80
C SER A 12 -0.95 -15.25 23.83
N ALA A 13 0.11 -16.06 23.99
CA ALA A 13 1.24 -16.05 23.06
C ALA A 13 0.81 -16.22 21.58
N GLU A 14 -0.31 -16.92 21.34
CA GLU A 14 -0.94 -17.05 20.04
C GLU A 14 -1.52 -15.73 19.51
N SER A 15 -2.17 -14.95 20.38
CA SER A 15 -2.69 -13.62 20.05
C SER A 15 -1.57 -12.66 19.66
N VAL A 16 -0.43 -12.72 20.37
CA VAL A 16 0.76 -11.92 20.04
C VAL A 16 1.30 -12.31 18.66
N ARG A 17 1.46 -13.61 18.37
CA ARG A 17 1.91 -14.09 17.05
C ARG A 17 0.97 -13.63 15.93
N ARG A 18 -0.35 -13.64 16.16
CA ARG A 18 -1.34 -13.15 15.19
C ARG A 18 -1.21 -11.65 14.94
N ILE A 19 -1.00 -10.85 15.98
CA ILE A 19 -0.78 -9.40 15.84
C ILE A 19 0.49 -9.11 15.04
N HIS A 20 1.60 -9.81 15.33
CA HIS A 20 2.83 -9.67 14.55
C HIS A 20 2.63 -10.03 13.07
N PHE A 21 1.89 -11.11 12.80
CA PHE A 21 1.55 -11.49 11.43
C PHE A 21 0.77 -10.39 10.70
N ILE A 22 -0.27 -9.83 11.34
CA ILE A 22 -1.08 -8.76 10.76
C ILE A 22 -0.22 -7.53 10.50
N LYS A 23 0.57 -7.08 11.48
CA LYS A 23 1.45 -5.92 11.34
C LYS A 23 2.43 -6.09 10.17
N ARG A 24 3.08 -7.26 10.08
CA ARG A 24 4.03 -7.52 9.00
C ARG A 24 3.37 -7.53 7.63
N ALA A 25 2.16 -8.07 7.52
CA ALA A 25 1.43 -8.04 6.26
C ALA A 25 0.98 -6.62 5.89
N GLN A 26 0.59 -5.79 6.86
CA GLN A 26 0.29 -4.38 6.62
C GLN A 26 1.51 -3.59 6.12
N GLU A 27 2.70 -3.83 6.69
CA GLU A 27 3.95 -3.21 6.23
C GLU A 27 4.29 -3.56 4.77
N LEU A 28 3.93 -4.77 4.33
CA LEU A 28 4.07 -5.22 2.94
C LEU A 28 2.94 -4.72 2.02
N GLY A 29 2.03 -3.90 2.56
CA GLY A 29 0.95 -3.27 1.81
C GLY A 29 -0.31 -4.12 1.66
N PHE A 30 -0.40 -5.30 2.29
CA PHE A 30 -1.62 -6.09 2.28
C PHE A 30 -2.75 -5.32 2.99
N SER A 31 -3.91 -5.28 2.33
CA SER A 31 -5.15 -4.74 2.88
C SER A 31 -5.69 -5.65 3.97
N LEU A 32 -6.55 -5.10 4.83
CA LEU A 32 -7.19 -5.88 5.89
C LEU A 32 -7.99 -7.08 5.35
N LYS A 33 -8.55 -6.96 4.14
CA LYS A 33 -9.24 -8.06 3.46
C LYS A 33 -8.28 -9.18 3.09
N GLU A 34 -7.18 -8.86 2.40
CA GLU A 34 -6.17 -9.85 2.00
C GLU A 34 -5.54 -10.53 3.23
N ILE A 35 -5.31 -9.77 4.31
CA ILE A 35 -4.80 -10.32 5.57
C ILE A 35 -5.80 -11.29 6.20
N LYS A 36 -7.09 -10.95 6.17
CA LYS A 36 -8.16 -11.86 6.65
C LYS A 36 -8.18 -13.15 5.83
N ASP A 37 -8.02 -13.05 4.52
CA ASP A 37 -7.98 -14.22 3.63
C ASP A 37 -6.75 -15.09 3.92
N LEU A 38 -5.56 -14.49 4.08
CA LEU A 38 -4.33 -15.19 4.49
C LEU A 38 -4.46 -15.87 5.85
N LEU A 39 -5.11 -15.22 6.82
CA LEU A 39 -5.39 -15.81 8.13
C LEU A 39 -6.38 -16.98 8.01
N SER A 40 -7.36 -16.90 7.11
CA SER A 40 -8.33 -17.97 6.88
C SER A 40 -7.66 -19.18 6.23
N LEU A 41 -6.82 -18.95 5.21
CA LEU A 41 -6.01 -19.99 4.57
C LEU A 41 -5.10 -20.70 5.60
N ARG A 42 -4.50 -19.96 6.54
CA ARG A 42 -3.65 -20.56 7.57
C ARG A 42 -4.41 -21.50 8.52
N LEU A 43 -5.71 -21.31 8.72
CA LEU A 43 -6.54 -22.15 9.59
C LEU A 43 -7.14 -23.36 8.88
N ASP A 44 -7.14 -23.35 7.54
CA ASP A 44 -7.65 -24.44 6.73
C ASP A 44 -6.59 -25.54 6.53
N ALA A 45 -6.94 -26.77 6.90
CA ALA A 45 -6.05 -27.94 6.81
C ALA A 45 -5.74 -28.37 5.37
N HIS A 46 -6.53 -27.93 4.38
CA HIS A 46 -6.34 -28.22 2.97
C HIS A 46 -5.52 -27.15 2.23
N THR A 47 -5.18 -26.04 2.89
CA THR A 47 -4.37 -24.99 2.28
C THR A 47 -3.01 -25.52 1.87
N THR A 48 -2.67 -25.25 0.61
CA THR A 48 -1.36 -25.62 0.07
C THR A 48 -0.41 -24.42 0.04
N GLN A 49 0.88 -24.69 -0.10
CA GLN A 49 1.86 -23.63 -0.35
C GLN A 49 1.58 -22.88 -1.67
N ALA A 50 0.88 -23.51 -2.62
CA ALA A 50 0.49 -22.87 -3.87
C ALA A 50 -0.56 -21.76 -3.65
N ASP A 51 -1.50 -21.95 -2.71
CA ASP A 51 -2.52 -20.95 -2.37
C ASP A 51 -1.91 -19.69 -1.75
N ILE A 52 -0.97 -19.89 -0.81
CA ILE A 52 -0.22 -18.78 -0.20
C ILE A 52 0.65 -18.07 -1.25
N ARG A 53 1.33 -18.83 -2.12
CA ARG A 53 2.14 -18.27 -3.22
C ARG A 53 1.29 -17.44 -4.17
N LYS A 54 0.05 -17.86 -4.46
CA LYS A 54 -0.88 -17.12 -5.32
C LYS A 54 -1.23 -15.76 -4.72
N GLN A 55 -1.54 -15.69 -3.42
CA GLN A 55 -1.82 -14.43 -2.73
C GLN A 55 -0.60 -13.49 -2.74
N ALA A 56 0.60 -14.02 -2.46
CA ALA A 56 1.83 -13.22 -2.51
C ALA A 56 2.13 -12.69 -3.92
N ARG A 57 1.90 -13.49 -4.97
CA ARG A 57 2.08 -13.07 -6.37
C ARG A 57 1.08 -12.01 -6.80
N ALA A 58 -0.19 -12.14 -6.40
CA ALA A 58 -1.18 -11.11 -6.63
C ALA A 58 -0.73 -9.78 -6.01
N LYS A 59 -0.23 -9.84 -4.77
CA LYS A 59 0.27 -8.64 -4.10
C LYS A 59 1.48 -8.02 -4.77
N LEU A 60 2.41 -8.85 -5.24
CA LEU A 60 3.57 -8.39 -5.97
C LEU A 60 3.14 -7.63 -7.24
N ALA A 61 2.22 -8.18 -8.01
CA ALA A 61 1.71 -7.53 -9.22
C ALA A 61 1.06 -6.16 -8.92
N ASP A 62 0.27 -6.06 -7.86
CA ASP A 62 -0.32 -4.78 -7.42
C ASP A 62 0.75 -3.74 -7.06
N VAL A 63 1.82 -4.17 -6.37
CA VAL A 63 2.92 -3.29 -5.99
C VAL A 63 3.71 -2.85 -7.23
N GLU A 64 3.99 -3.75 -8.16
CA GLU A 64 4.66 -3.44 -9.42
C GLU A 64 3.87 -2.41 -10.23
N GLN A 65 2.54 -2.56 -10.33
CA GLN A 65 1.69 -1.56 -10.99
C GLN A 65 1.73 -0.20 -10.29
N LYS A 66 1.72 -0.17 -8.96
CA LYS A 66 1.86 1.10 -8.21
C LYS A 66 3.21 1.75 -8.45
N ILE A 67 4.29 0.97 -8.53
CA ILE A 67 5.63 1.48 -8.83
C ILE A 67 5.64 2.13 -10.21
N LEU A 68 5.10 1.47 -11.24
CA LEU A 68 5.02 2.02 -12.60
C LEU A 68 4.25 3.35 -12.62
N ASN A 69 3.10 3.41 -11.95
CA ASN A 69 2.30 4.63 -11.86
C ASN A 69 3.05 5.75 -11.13
N LEU A 70 3.70 5.45 -10.01
CA LEU A 70 4.48 6.42 -9.25
C LEU A 70 5.70 6.91 -10.04
N GLN A 71 6.34 6.04 -10.82
CA GLN A 71 7.44 6.43 -11.71
C GLN A 71 6.96 7.38 -12.81
N ALA A 72 5.79 7.14 -13.39
CA ALA A 72 5.19 8.05 -14.38
C ALA A 72 4.87 9.42 -13.76
N ILE A 73 4.24 9.44 -12.58
CA ILE A 73 3.96 10.68 -11.85
C ILE A 73 5.26 11.43 -11.52
N HIS A 74 6.27 10.71 -11.02
CA HIS A 74 7.58 11.28 -10.71
C HIS A 74 8.24 11.91 -11.95
N ALA A 75 8.20 11.22 -13.08
CA ALA A 75 8.75 11.75 -14.34
C ALA A 75 8.05 13.04 -14.78
N SER A 76 6.72 13.10 -14.70
CA SER A 76 5.95 14.31 -15.00
C SER A 76 6.30 15.47 -14.06
N LEU A 77 6.32 15.22 -12.75
CA LEU A 77 6.67 16.23 -11.75
C LEU A 77 8.11 16.75 -11.94
N LEU A 78 9.05 15.84 -12.25
CA LEU A 78 10.44 16.21 -12.51
C LEU A 78 10.56 17.10 -13.74
N ARG A 79 9.81 16.83 -14.81
CA ARG A 79 9.79 17.67 -16.02
C ARG A 79 9.26 19.06 -15.70
N MET A 80 8.12 19.15 -15.02
CA MET A 80 7.53 20.42 -14.62
C MET A 80 8.47 21.26 -13.75
N ALA A 81 9.14 20.61 -12.79
CA ALA A 81 10.11 21.26 -11.92
C ALA A 81 11.35 21.77 -12.70
N LYS A 82 11.81 21.03 -13.72
CA LYS A 82 12.94 21.46 -14.56
C LYS A 82 12.59 22.61 -15.50
N ASP A 83 11.37 22.60 -16.04
CA ASP A 83 10.92 23.64 -16.97
C ASP A 83 10.69 24.97 -16.23
N CYS A 84 10.44 24.94 -14.92
CA CYS A 84 10.27 26.11 -14.08
C CYS A 84 11.61 26.70 -13.63
N SER A 85 11.90 27.93 -14.06
CA SER A 85 13.10 28.67 -13.62
C SER A 85 13.02 29.15 -12.17
N GLY A 86 11.83 29.12 -11.53
CA GLY A 86 11.58 29.66 -10.20
C GLY A 86 11.56 31.19 -10.13
N CYS A 87 11.69 31.88 -11.27
CA CYS A 87 11.73 33.34 -11.38
C CYS A 87 10.64 33.83 -12.34
N GLY A 88 10.09 35.01 -12.09
CA GLY A 88 9.07 35.63 -12.95
C GLY A 88 7.67 35.64 -12.32
N SER A 89 6.66 35.97 -13.14
CA SER A 89 5.27 36.04 -12.68
C SER A 89 4.60 34.67 -12.69
N LEU A 90 3.55 34.49 -11.89
CA LEU A 90 2.75 33.25 -11.91
C LEU A 90 2.10 32.99 -13.28
N LYS A 91 1.85 34.03 -14.08
CA LYS A 91 1.29 33.90 -15.43
C LYS A 91 2.24 33.19 -16.40
N ASP A 92 3.55 33.29 -16.15
CA ASP A 92 4.59 32.68 -16.97
C ASP A 92 5.07 31.33 -16.40
N CYS A 93 4.43 30.84 -15.32
CA CYS A 93 4.85 29.63 -14.64
C CYS A 93 4.50 28.37 -15.46
N PRO A 94 5.50 27.63 -15.96
CA PRO A 94 5.26 26.45 -16.80
C PRO A 94 4.63 25.29 -16.04
N ILE A 95 4.76 25.25 -14.70
CA ILE A 95 4.08 24.28 -13.84
C ILE A 95 2.56 24.51 -13.91
N LEU A 96 2.10 25.74 -13.71
CA LEU A 96 0.68 26.08 -13.77
C LEU A 96 0.12 25.85 -15.17
N GLY A 97 0.85 26.27 -16.21
CA GLY A 97 0.45 25.99 -17.60
C GLY A 97 0.34 24.50 -17.94
N SER A 98 1.11 23.64 -17.27
CA SER A 98 1.01 22.17 -17.42
C SER A 98 -0.15 21.56 -16.64
N LEU A 99 -0.58 22.18 -15.54
CA LEU A 99 -1.70 21.73 -14.70
C LEU A 99 -3.06 22.23 -15.17
N ASP A 100 -3.13 23.44 -15.72
CA ASP A 100 -4.35 24.02 -16.30
C ASP A 100 -4.78 23.30 -17.60
N GLY A 101 -4.00 22.32 -18.04
CA GLY A 101 -4.42 21.33 -19.03
C GLY A 101 -4.91 21.96 -20.31
N LYS A 102 -4.08 22.76 -21.01
CA LYS A 102 -4.36 23.42 -22.30
C LYS A 102 -5.73 23.08 -22.92
N GLU A 103 -6.79 23.71 -22.42
CA GLU A 103 -8.00 23.99 -23.18
C GLU A 103 -7.90 25.47 -23.60
N PHE A 104 -6.97 25.74 -24.51
CA PHE A 104 -7.06 26.93 -25.35
C PHE A 104 -7.33 26.45 -26.77
N SER A 105 -8.62 26.28 -27.06
CA SER A 105 -9.17 26.49 -28.39
C SER A 105 -10.15 27.64 -28.35
#